data_AF-G2GX30-F1
#
_entry.id   AF-G2GX30-F1
#
_cell.length_a   1.000
_cell.length_b   1.000
_cell.length_c   1.000
_cell.angle_alpha   90.00
_cell.angle_beta   90.00
_cell.angle_gamma   90.00
#
_symmetry.space_group_name_H-M   'P 1'
#
loop_
_entity.id
_entity.type
_entity.pdbx_description
1 polymer ?
#
loop_
_entity_poly.entity_id
_entity_poly.type
_entity_poly.pdbx_seq_one_letter_code
_entity_poly.pdbx_strand_id
1 'polypeptide(L)'
;MNEYLSKPATMGQLAELIDLATQFQLERDIPLLPQSVAPKPMLDLTDHQLSKKIKQALLMLVQKITESIDDTSALLHHLHTLKGCAGQAGLTELQNNAAELETCLHAGGAVTKKEVETLYQLISFHFDDVMNTTADKTD
;
A
#
# COMPACT_ATOMS: atom_id res chain seq x y z
N MET A 1 29.93 4.43 -1.17
CA MET A 1 30.45 5.81 -1.12
C MET A 1 29.24 6.73 -1.19
N ASN A 2 29.05 7.58 -0.19
CA ASN A 2 27.83 8.36 0.04
C ASN A 2 27.75 9.55 -0.93
N GLU A 3 27.04 9.38 -2.05
CA GLU A 3 26.72 10.48 -2.97
C GLU A 3 25.35 11.07 -2.66
N TYR A 4 25.15 11.51 -1.41
CA TYR A 4 24.01 12.38 -1.09
C TYR A 4 24.31 13.80 -1.56
N LEU A 5 23.34 14.39 -2.27
CA LEU A 5 23.31 15.80 -2.69
C LEU A 5 23.69 16.71 -1.51
N SER A 6 24.91 17.24 -1.57
CA SER A 6 25.62 17.86 -0.44
C SER A 6 25.28 19.33 -0.18
N LYS A 7 24.13 19.81 -0.64
CA LYS A 7 23.65 21.17 -0.31
C LYS A 7 22.15 21.15 -0.03
N PRO A 8 21.67 21.72 1.09
CA PRO A 8 20.25 21.95 1.26
C PRO A 8 19.78 22.87 0.14
N ALA A 9 18.94 22.36 -0.76
CA ALA A 9 18.25 23.19 -1.73
C ALA A 9 17.28 24.08 -0.96
N THR A 10 17.39 25.39 -1.13
CA THR A 10 16.39 26.32 -0.60
C THR A 10 15.08 26.16 -1.38
N MET A 11 13.96 26.53 -0.79
CA MET A 11 12.66 26.50 -1.50
C MET A 11 12.68 27.37 -2.77
N GLY A 12 13.47 28.44 -2.80
CA GLY A 12 13.68 29.24 -4.01
C GLY A 12 14.41 28.48 -5.12
N GLN A 13 15.49 27.77 -4.77
CA GLN A 13 16.23 26.94 -5.75
C GLN A 13 15.39 25.77 -6.27
N LEU A 14 14.53 25.19 -5.42
CA LEU A 14 13.59 24.15 -5.84
C LEU A 14 12.56 24.70 -6.83
N ALA A 15 11.99 25.89 -6.56
CA ALA A 15 11.05 26.54 -7.46
C ALA A 15 11.68 26.86 -8.82
N GLU A 16 12.90 27.41 -8.83
CA GLU A 16 13.64 27.69 -10.07
C GLU A 16 13.87 26.43 -10.92
N LEU A 17 14.21 25.30 -10.28
CA LEU A 17 14.40 24.03 -10.98
C LEU A 17 13.09 23.45 -11.51
N ILE A 18 11.98 23.63 -10.79
CA ILE A 18 10.65 23.22 -11.25
C ILE A 18 10.25 24.06 -12.46
N ASP A 19 10.39 25.39 -12.39
CA ASP A 19 10.07 26.30 -13.51
C ASP A 19 10.87 25.95 -14.77
N LEU A 20 12.16 25.68 -14.61
CA LEU A 20 13.03 25.24 -15.70
C LEU A 20 12.57 23.91 -16.30
N ALA A 21 12.25 22.92 -15.45
CA ALA A 21 11.75 21.62 -15.92
C ALA A 21 10.41 21.75 -16.64
N THR A 22 9.53 22.64 -16.19
CA THR A 22 8.26 22.94 -16.83
C THR A 22 8.46 23.57 -18.20
N GLN A 23 9.38 24.52 -18.35
CA GLN A 23 9.73 25.12 -19.64
C GLN A 23 10.21 24.05 -20.64
N PHE A 24 11.13 23.18 -20.21
CA PHE A 24 11.62 22.09 -21.07
C PHE A 24 10.53 21.07 -21.46
N GLN A 25 9.54 20.84 -20.60
CA GLN A 25 8.42 19.94 -20.92
C GLN A 25 7.48 20.56 -21.96
N LEU A 26 7.17 21.86 -21.81
CA LEU A 26 6.33 22.61 -22.73
C LEU A 26 6.99 22.79 -24.12
N GLU A 27 8.30 23.07 -24.17
CA GLU A 27 9.05 23.17 -25.43
C GLU A 27 9.06 21.86 -26.23
N ARG A 28 8.80 20.73 -25.58
CA ARG A 28 8.76 19.40 -26.19
C ARG A 28 7.35 18.93 -26.53
N ASP A 29 6.35 19.82 -26.49
CA ASP A 29 4.93 19.50 -26.66
C ASP A 29 4.45 18.39 -25.70
N ILE A 30 5.07 18.27 -24.52
CA ILE A 30 4.61 17.35 -23.48
C ILE A 30 3.55 18.10 -22.65
N PRO A 31 2.25 17.77 -22.78
CA PRO A 31 1.23 18.44 -21.99
C PRO A 31 1.45 18.13 -20.51
N LEU A 32 1.40 19.18 -19.68
CA LEU A 32 1.36 19.04 -18.23
C LEU A 32 0.03 18.40 -17.86
N LEU A 33 0.03 17.09 -17.67
CA LEU A 33 -1.13 16.37 -17.18
C LEU A 33 -1.12 16.46 -15.65
N PRO A 34 -2.21 16.92 -15.01
CA PRO A 34 -2.39 16.71 -13.59
C PRO A 34 -2.17 15.23 -13.28
N GLN A 35 -1.41 14.92 -12.25
CA GLN A 35 -1.36 13.57 -11.70
C GLN A 35 -2.69 13.30 -10.97
N SER A 36 -3.80 13.25 -11.71
CA SER A 36 -5.16 13.07 -11.19
C SER A 36 -5.65 11.64 -11.35
N VAL A 37 -4.81 10.72 -11.82
CA VAL A 37 -5.15 9.30 -11.78
C VAL A 37 -4.85 8.84 -10.38
N ALA A 38 -5.87 8.40 -9.65
CA ALA A 38 -5.69 7.66 -8.39
C ALA A 38 -4.50 6.69 -8.58
N PRO A 39 -3.51 6.70 -7.67
CA PRO A 39 -2.26 5.99 -7.90
C PRO A 39 -2.57 4.55 -8.29
N LYS A 40 -2.22 4.19 -9.53
CA LYS A 40 -2.39 2.82 -10.01
C LYS A 40 -1.61 1.91 -9.05
N PRO A 41 -2.24 0.86 -8.49
CA PRO A 41 -1.54 -0.08 -7.64
C PRO A 41 -0.29 -0.60 -8.32
N MET A 42 0.82 -0.69 -7.56
CA MET A 42 2.08 -1.22 -8.07
C MET A 42 1.97 -2.71 -8.39
N LEU A 43 1.16 -3.43 -7.62
CA LEU A 43 0.89 -4.84 -7.81
C LEU A 43 -0.42 -5.02 -8.57
N ASP A 44 -0.35 -5.63 -9.73
CA ASP A 44 -1.50 -5.89 -10.59
C ASP A 44 -2.25 -7.14 -10.13
N LEU A 45 -3.43 -6.96 -9.53
CA LEU A 45 -4.27 -8.07 -9.08
C LEU A 45 -5.01 -8.78 -10.22
N THR A 46 -4.95 -8.27 -11.47
CA THR A 46 -5.53 -8.95 -12.64
C THR A 46 -4.67 -10.12 -13.13
N ASP A 47 -3.38 -10.15 -12.79
CA ASP A 47 -2.54 -11.33 -12.96
C ASP A 47 -2.89 -12.36 -11.88
N HIS A 48 -3.57 -13.44 -12.27
CA HIS A 48 -4.02 -14.50 -11.36
C HIS A 48 -2.88 -15.17 -10.58
N GLN A 49 -1.69 -15.35 -11.19
CA GLN A 49 -0.57 -15.99 -10.52
C GLN A 49 0.03 -15.05 -9.47
N LEU A 50 0.17 -13.77 -9.80
CA LEU A 50 0.62 -12.75 -8.85
C LEU A 50 -0.41 -12.54 -7.73
N SER A 51 -1.69 -12.43 -8.08
CA SER A 51 -2.81 -12.28 -7.16
C SER A 51 -2.86 -13.42 -6.13
N LYS A 52 -2.68 -14.67 -6.56
CA LYS A 52 -2.61 -15.83 -5.65
C LYS A 52 -1.42 -15.73 -4.67
N LYS A 53 -0.25 -15.28 -5.14
CA LYS A 53 0.93 -15.07 -4.28
C LYS A 53 0.69 -13.95 -3.27
N ILE A 54 0.04 -12.87 -3.69
CA ILE A 54 -0.31 -11.75 -2.82
C ILE A 54 -1.29 -12.21 -1.75
N LYS A 55 -2.38 -12.92 -2.12
CA LYS A 55 -3.32 -13.51 -1.15
C LYS A 55 -2.59 -14.33 -0.10
N GLN A 56 -1.71 -15.25 -0.53
CA GLN A 56 -0.97 -16.10 0.39
C GLN A 56 -0.03 -15.30 1.31
N ALA A 57 0.66 -14.29 0.77
CA ALA A 57 1.53 -13.43 1.57
C ALA A 57 0.76 -12.63 2.63
N LEU A 58 -0.39 -12.07 2.27
CA LEU A 58 -1.26 -11.32 3.19
C LEU A 58 -1.83 -12.24 4.29
N LEU A 59 -2.27 -13.44 3.95
CA LEU A 59 -2.75 -14.42 4.94
C LEU A 59 -1.64 -14.85 5.92
N MET A 60 -0.42 -15.06 5.43
CA MET A 60 0.73 -15.34 6.30
C MET A 60 1.04 -14.15 7.23
N LEU A 61 0.88 -12.91 6.76
CA LEU A 61 1.06 -11.72 7.61
C LEU A 61 -0.01 -11.64 8.69
N VAL A 62 -1.28 -11.92 8.38
CA VAL A 62 -2.36 -11.95 9.39
C VAL A 62 -2.12 -13.04 10.44
N GLN A 63 -1.61 -14.19 10.03
CA GLN A 63 -1.20 -15.23 10.98
C GLN A 63 -0.10 -14.72 11.92
N LYS A 64 0.96 -14.10 11.38
CA LYS A 64 2.02 -13.49 12.21
C LYS A 64 1.51 -12.41 13.14
N ILE A 65 0.57 -11.56 12.69
CA ILE A 65 -0.10 -10.56 13.51
C ILE A 65 -0.78 -11.24 14.70
N THR A 66 -1.52 -12.32 14.44
CA THR A 66 -2.23 -13.11 15.46
C THR A 66 -1.27 -13.69 16.49
N GLU A 67 -0.15 -14.24 16.04
CA GLU A 67 0.91 -14.81 16.89
C GLU A 67 1.64 -13.73 17.71
N SER A 68 1.68 -12.48 17.22
CA SER A 68 2.35 -11.36 17.87
C SER A 68 1.45 -10.48 18.75
N ILE A 69 0.20 -10.86 19.02
CA ILE A 69 -0.75 -10.01 19.78
C ILE A 69 -0.17 -9.52 21.13
N ASP A 70 0.60 -10.36 21.80
CA ASP A 70 1.20 -10.05 23.12
C ASP A 70 2.58 -9.37 23.04
N ASP A 71 3.15 -9.19 21.83
CA ASP A 71 4.41 -8.49 21.58
C ASP A 71 4.15 -7.24 20.73
N THR A 72 4.02 -6.09 21.38
CA THR A 72 3.72 -4.82 20.73
C THR A 72 4.71 -4.45 19.61
N SER A 73 6.00 -4.76 19.78
CA SER A 73 7.01 -4.40 18.77
C SER A 73 6.87 -5.27 17.53
N ALA A 74 6.72 -6.58 17.71
CA ALA A 74 6.48 -7.50 16.60
C ALA A 74 5.14 -7.21 15.90
N LEU A 75 4.10 -6.91 16.68
CA LEU A 75 2.78 -6.58 16.17
C LEU A 75 2.79 -5.32 15.29
N LEU A 76 3.42 -4.25 15.76
CA LEU A 76 3.61 -3.03 14.99
C LEU A 76 4.36 -3.29 13.68
N HIS A 77 5.43 -4.09 13.73
CA HIS A 77 6.19 -4.45 12.54
C HIS A 77 5.34 -5.22 11.51
N HIS A 78 4.56 -6.21 11.96
CA HIS A 78 3.71 -6.99 11.08
C HIS A 78 2.55 -6.17 10.50
N LEU A 79 1.91 -5.30 11.30
CA LEU A 79 0.87 -4.39 10.81
C LEU A 79 1.42 -3.38 9.80
N HIS A 80 2.60 -2.80 10.06
CA HIS A 80 3.29 -1.91 9.13
C HIS A 80 3.56 -2.58 7.79
N THR A 81 4.01 -3.85 7.83
CA THR A 81 4.24 -4.66 6.64
C THR A 81 2.94 -4.94 5.90
N LEU A 82 1.87 -5.33 6.61
CA LEU A 82 0.56 -5.57 6.03
C LEU A 82 0.00 -4.31 5.34
N LYS A 83 0.06 -3.15 6.01
CA LYS A 83 -0.34 -1.85 5.46
C LYS A 83 0.42 -1.54 4.16
N GLY A 84 1.74 -1.74 4.15
CA GLY A 84 2.56 -1.54 2.96
C GLY A 84 2.16 -2.45 1.80
N CYS A 85 2.01 -3.75 2.06
CA CYS A 85 1.59 -4.72 1.04
C CYS A 85 0.17 -4.42 0.52
N ALA A 86 -0.77 -4.10 1.39
CA ALA A 86 -2.13 -3.73 1.03
C ALA A 86 -2.15 -2.47 0.14
N GLY A 87 -1.39 -1.43 0.51
CA GLY A 87 -1.29 -0.21 -0.28
C GLY A 87 -0.68 -0.42 -1.67
N GLN A 88 0.38 -1.24 -1.77
CA GLN A 88 0.98 -1.58 -3.06
C GLN A 88 0.03 -2.37 -3.97
N ALA A 89 -0.87 -3.17 -3.39
CA ALA A 89 -1.90 -3.91 -4.10
C ALA A 89 -3.22 -3.14 -4.30
N GLY A 90 -3.32 -1.89 -3.83
CA GLY A 90 -4.54 -1.09 -3.95
C GLY A 90 -5.69 -1.54 -3.04
N LEU A 91 -5.42 -2.40 -2.06
CA LEU A 91 -6.39 -2.92 -1.10
C LEU A 91 -6.68 -1.86 -0.02
N THR A 92 -7.37 -0.79 -0.42
CA THR A 92 -7.52 0.43 0.39
C THR A 92 -8.17 0.17 1.75
N GLU A 93 -9.22 -0.65 1.79
CA GLU A 93 -9.91 -0.96 3.06
C GLU A 93 -9.01 -1.73 4.03
N LEU A 94 -8.25 -2.72 3.54
CA LEU A 94 -7.28 -3.46 4.33
C LEU A 94 -6.13 -2.58 4.82
N GLN A 95 -5.64 -1.69 3.94
CA GLN A 95 -4.59 -0.73 4.28
C GLN A 95 -5.03 0.21 5.40
N ASN A 96 -6.26 0.74 5.32
CA ASN A 96 -6.80 1.65 6.32
C ASN A 96 -7.00 0.97 7.67
N ASN A 97 -7.57 -0.24 7.69
CA ASN A 97 -7.72 -1.02 8.93
C ASN A 97 -6.36 -1.31 9.58
N ALA A 98 -5.35 -1.71 8.80
CA ALA A 98 -4.00 -1.92 9.34
C ALA A 98 -3.40 -0.62 9.92
N ALA A 99 -3.61 0.53 9.26
CA ALA A 99 -3.14 1.83 9.72
C ALA A 99 -3.84 2.30 11.02
N GLU A 100 -5.13 2.03 11.18
CA GLU A 100 -5.89 2.31 12.40
C GLU A 100 -5.37 1.50 13.58
N LEU A 101 -5.08 0.20 13.38
CA LEU A 101 -4.50 -0.65 14.41
C LEU A 101 -3.06 -0.22 14.78
N GLU A 102 -2.24 0.16 13.81
CA GLU A 102 -0.93 0.78 14.09
C GLU A 102 -1.10 2.04 14.95
N THR A 103 -2.04 2.91 14.61
CA THR A 103 -2.30 4.16 15.34
C THR A 103 -2.75 3.87 16.78
N CYS A 104 -3.65 2.89 16.94
CA CYS A 104 -4.12 2.42 18.24
C CYS A 104 -2.96 1.95 19.13
N LEU A 105 -2.05 1.12 18.58
CA LEU A 105 -0.89 0.63 19.32
C LEU A 105 0.10 1.74 19.69
N HIS A 106 0.36 2.69 18.80
CA HIS A 106 1.20 3.86 19.13
C HIS A 106 0.60 4.72 20.24
N ALA A 107 -0.74 4.76 20.35
CA ALA A 107 -1.45 5.45 21.42
C ALA A 107 -1.51 4.65 22.74
N GLY A 108 -0.89 3.46 22.81
CA GLY A 108 -0.91 2.59 23.98
C GLY A 108 -2.18 1.74 24.11
N GLY A 109 -2.99 1.66 23.06
CA GLY A 109 -4.12 0.74 22.96
C GLY A 109 -3.67 -0.71 22.75
N ALA A 110 -4.64 -1.62 22.66
CA ALA A 110 -4.42 -3.03 22.42
C ALA A 110 -5.23 -3.48 21.19
N VAL A 111 -4.66 -4.38 20.40
CA VAL A 111 -5.37 -5.02 19.29
C VAL A 111 -6.05 -6.28 19.79
N THR A 112 -7.33 -6.42 19.48
CA THR A 112 -8.15 -7.55 19.85
C THR A 112 -8.14 -8.63 18.76
N LYS A 113 -8.39 -9.89 19.15
CA LYS A 113 -8.54 -10.99 18.18
C LYS A 113 -9.64 -10.73 17.15
N LYS A 114 -10.68 -9.98 17.53
CA LYS A 114 -11.78 -9.62 16.63
C LYS A 114 -11.31 -8.70 15.50
N GLU A 115 -10.46 -7.72 15.81
CA GLU A 115 -9.89 -6.82 14.79
C GLU A 115 -8.96 -7.58 13.84
N VAL A 116 -8.18 -8.55 14.35
CA VAL A 116 -7.36 -9.42 13.51
C VAL A 116 -8.23 -10.30 12.60
N GLU A 117 -9.34 -10.83 13.11
CA GLU A 117 -10.33 -11.55 12.31
C GLU A 117 -10.94 -10.67 11.21
N THR A 118 -11.20 -9.39 11.48
CA THR A 118 -11.64 -8.43 10.45
C THR A 118 -10.62 -8.29 9.33
N LEU A 119 -9.32 -8.21 9.63
CA LEU A 119 -8.26 -8.19 8.60
C LEU A 119 -8.29 -9.46 7.73
N TYR A 120 -8.49 -10.64 8.35
CA TYR A 120 -8.61 -11.91 7.62
C TYR A 120 -9.82 -11.91 6.69
N GLN A 121 -10.97 -11.44 7.18
CA GLN A 121 -12.21 -11.38 6.41
C GLN A 121 -12.10 -10.44 5.21
N LEU A 122 -11.46 -9.29 5.37
CA LEU A 122 -11.20 -8.35 4.27
C LEU A 122 -10.35 -8.98 3.15
N ILE A 123 -9.32 -9.74 3.52
CA ILE A 123 -8.50 -10.47 2.55
C ILE A 123 -9.36 -11.54 1.85
N SER A 124 -10.06 -12.38 2.62
CA SER A 124 -10.87 -13.46 2.03
C SER A 124 -11.93 -12.90 1.08
N PHE A 125 -12.69 -11.88 1.51
CA PHE A 125 -13.70 -11.21 0.70
C PHE A 125 -13.11 -10.70 -0.62
N HIS A 126 -12.01 -9.95 -0.59
CA HIS A 126 -11.44 -9.36 -1.79
C HIS A 126 -10.96 -10.40 -2.81
N PHE A 127 -10.40 -11.52 -2.34
CA PHE A 127 -9.83 -12.54 -3.23
C PHE A 127 -10.81 -13.67 -3.60
N ASP A 128 -11.92 -13.82 -2.88
CA ASP A 128 -12.96 -14.80 -3.21
C ASP A 128 -13.97 -14.22 -4.21
N ASP A 129 -14.24 -12.90 -4.17
CA ASP A 129 -15.13 -12.22 -5.11
C ASP A 129 -14.55 -12.16 -6.54
N VAL A 130 -13.23 -11.99 -6.66
CA VAL A 130 -12.52 -11.92 -7.96
C VAL A 130 -12.60 -13.23 -8.74
N MET A 131 -12.68 -14.39 -8.06
CA MET A 131 -12.75 -15.70 -8.71
C MET A 131 -14.13 -16.04 -9.30
N ASN A 132 -15.18 -15.30 -8.94
CA ASN A 132 -16.53 -15.49 -9.49
C ASN A 132 -16.80 -14.61 -10.73
N THR A 133 -16.12 -13.48 -10.86
CA THR A 133 -16.32 -12.55 -12.00
C THR A 133 -15.61 -12.95 -13.30
N THR A 134 -14.64 -13.86 -13.27
CA THR A 134 -13.90 -14.30 -14.47
C THR A 134 -14.47 -15.55 -15.14
N ALA A 135 -15.54 -16.15 -14.59
CA ALA A 135 -16.18 -17.34 -15.17
C ALA A 135 -17.25 -17.04 -16.23
N ASP A 136 -17.63 -15.76 -16.44
CA ASP A 136 -18.79 -15.37 -17.26
C ASP A 136 -18.41 -14.73 -18.62
N LYS A 137 -17.18 -14.94 -19.12
CA LYS A 137 -16.75 -14.44 -20.44
C LYS A 137 -16.10 -15.52 -21.28
N THR A 138 -16.85 -16.58 -21.53
CA THR A 138 -16.63 -17.44 -22.70
C THR A 138 -17.97 -18.05 -23.10
N ASP A 139 -18.70 -17.31 -23.94
CA ASP A 139 -19.65 -17.84 -24.92
C ASP A 139 -19.48 -17.03 -26.22
#